data_AF-A0A959F3E7-F1
#
_entry.id   AF-A0A959F3E7-F1
#
_cell.length_a   1.000
_cell.length_b   1.000
_cell.length_c   1.000
_cell.angle_alpha   90.00
_cell.angle_beta   90.00
_cell.angle_gamma   90.00
#
_symmetry.space_group_name_H-M   'P 1'
#
loop_
_entity.id
_entity.type
_entity.pdbx_description
1 polymer ?
#
loop_
_entity_poly.entity_id
_entity_poly.type
_entity_poly.pdbx_seq_one_letter_code
_entity_poly.pdbx_strand_id
1 'polypeptide(L)'
;AIATALMPPLCVTGFGLANGEWEIMLNSFYLFFLNAVFVALATYLIVRYLKFPYEDIVDERERRRTQLIIFFVSALLILPSVYILSGVLNKLNEKSRIEAFFQKNFRDALWETADNKKTDSLEVKLFYFGQLQEDSLAYYRDAFQQLDCRAKLDIIQTDIPRSEVDIQAFEQSMRKEMMSLLEADQKIEDEKDRKIRQLADSITLLRSDSILFRNLLEEVKVLFPDIREIGFAQSQQAASKDSTVATLPTLTVNWRTRSGAYPARRERERLSEYVRLRGDLDTLKLILY
;
A
#
# COMPACT_ATOMS: atom_id res chain seq x y z
N ALA A 1 -19.35 6.03 14.21
CA ALA A 1 -19.43 4.71 13.55
C ALA A 1 -19.34 4.80 12.01
N ILE A 2 -20.09 5.69 11.34
CA ILE A 2 -20.09 5.75 9.86
C ILE A 2 -18.74 6.27 9.30
N ALA A 3 -18.17 7.32 9.90
CA ALA A 3 -16.88 7.88 9.49
C ALA A 3 -15.70 6.88 9.64
N THR A 4 -15.74 6.03 10.65
CA THR A 4 -14.69 5.03 10.92
C THR A 4 -14.68 3.86 9.93
N ALA A 5 -15.83 3.58 9.28
CA ALA A 5 -15.90 2.57 8.21
C ALA A 5 -15.52 3.14 6.83
N LEU A 6 -15.72 4.45 6.62
CA LEU A 6 -15.45 5.13 5.34
C LEU A 6 -14.03 5.69 5.21
N MET A 7 -13.39 6.04 6.32
CA MET A 7 -12.04 6.62 6.32
C MET A 7 -10.97 5.66 5.78
N PRO A 8 -10.93 4.36 6.18
CA PRO A 8 -9.89 3.46 5.68
C PRO A 8 -9.93 3.22 4.16
N PRO A 9 -11.08 2.90 3.52
CA PRO A 9 -11.13 2.69 2.07
C PRO A 9 -10.75 3.93 1.25
N LEU A 10 -11.11 5.12 1.73
CA LEU A 10 -10.79 6.39 1.06
C LEU A 10 -9.29 6.70 1.16
N CYS A 11 -8.67 6.44 2.31
CA CYS A 11 -7.22 6.56 2.47
C CYS A 11 -6.45 5.57 1.58
N VAL A 12 -6.89 4.30 1.49
CA VAL A 12 -6.26 3.30 0.62
C VAL A 12 -6.43 3.66 -0.87
N THR A 13 -7.57 4.26 -1.24
CA THR A 13 -7.78 4.81 -2.59
C THR A 13 -6.76 5.91 -2.90
N GLY A 14 -6.53 6.83 -1.96
CA GLY A 14 -5.53 7.90 -2.09
C GLY A 14 -4.10 7.35 -2.21
N PHE A 15 -3.78 6.31 -1.43
CA PHE A 15 -2.51 5.59 -1.53
C PHE A 15 -2.32 4.95 -2.92
N GLY A 16 -3.32 4.21 -3.41
CA GLY A 16 -3.27 3.57 -4.73
C GLY A 16 -3.11 4.59 -5.87
N LEU A 17 -3.77 5.75 -5.76
CA LEU A 17 -3.62 6.84 -6.73
C LEU A 17 -2.21 7.47 -6.70
N ALA A 18 -1.63 7.66 -5.51
CA ALA A 18 -0.30 8.25 -5.35
C ALA A 18 0.82 7.33 -5.86
N ASN A 19 0.67 6.02 -5.71
CA ASN A 19 1.66 5.02 -6.13
C ASN A 19 1.42 4.44 -7.53
N GLY A 20 0.31 4.79 -8.21
CA GLY A 20 -0.03 4.27 -9.55
C GLY A 20 -0.54 2.84 -9.56
N GLU A 21 -0.99 2.32 -8.40
CA GLU A 21 -1.51 0.96 -8.24
C GLU A 21 -3.01 0.93 -8.51
N TRP A 22 -3.38 0.89 -9.79
CA TRP A 22 -4.77 0.98 -10.27
C TRP A 22 -5.71 -0.08 -9.70
N GLU A 23 -5.21 -1.30 -9.49
CA GLU A 23 -6.01 -2.41 -8.94
C GLU A 23 -6.44 -2.12 -7.50
N ILE A 24 -5.49 -1.67 -6.65
CA ILE A 24 -5.76 -1.31 -5.26
C ILE A 24 -6.66 -0.09 -5.17
N MET A 25 -6.41 0.91 -6.01
CA MET A 25 -7.22 2.13 -6.08
C MET A 25 -8.67 1.81 -6.45
N LEU A 26 -8.91 1.06 -7.53
CA LEU A 26 -10.26 0.73 -8.00
C LEU A 26 -11.02 -0.14 -7.01
N ASN A 27 -10.37 -1.15 -6.43
CA ASN A 27 -11.01 -2.02 -5.43
C ASN A 27 -11.40 -1.24 -4.16
N SER A 28 -10.51 -0.38 -3.66
CA SER A 28 -10.77 0.41 -2.44
C SER A 28 -11.79 1.52 -2.68
N PHE A 29 -11.75 2.16 -3.85
CA PHE A 29 -12.75 3.15 -4.26
C PHE A 29 -14.14 2.53 -4.41
N TYR A 30 -14.21 1.34 -5.01
CA TYR A 30 -15.46 0.59 -5.13
C TYR A 30 -16.04 0.24 -3.76
N LEU A 31 -15.21 -0.18 -2.80
CA LEU A 31 -15.65 -0.45 -1.42
C LEU A 31 -16.18 0.81 -0.72
N PHE A 32 -15.51 1.96 -0.89
CA PHE A 32 -15.99 3.25 -0.40
C PHE A 32 -17.35 3.61 -1.03
N PHE A 33 -17.47 3.48 -2.35
CA PHE A 33 -18.68 3.83 -3.09
C PHE A 33 -19.87 2.95 -2.68
N LEU A 34 -19.66 1.63 -2.51
CA LEU A 34 -20.68 0.72 -1.99
C LEU A 34 -21.18 1.16 -0.61
N ASN A 35 -20.25 1.45 0.31
CA ASN A 35 -20.61 1.90 1.66
C ASN A 35 -21.43 3.19 1.63
N ALA A 36 -21.05 4.17 0.80
CA ALA A 36 -21.80 5.42 0.66
C ALA A 36 -23.22 5.19 0.10
N VAL A 37 -23.37 4.31 -0.90
CA VAL A 37 -24.68 4.03 -1.49
C VAL A 37 -25.57 3.25 -0.52
N PHE A 38 -25.05 2.32 0.26
CA PHE A 38 -25.85 1.64 1.28
C PHE A 38 -26.39 2.60 2.35
N VAL A 39 -25.60 3.59 2.77
CA VAL A 39 -26.12 4.63 3.69
C VAL A 39 -27.22 5.44 3.01
N ALA A 40 -27.04 5.88 1.77
CA ALA A 40 -28.05 6.63 1.03
C ALA A 40 -29.34 5.81 0.80
N LEU A 41 -29.21 4.51 0.56
CA LEU A 41 -30.34 3.61 0.37
C LEU A 41 -31.06 3.35 1.70
N ALA A 42 -30.33 3.18 2.80
CA ALA A 42 -30.91 3.02 4.13
C ALA A 42 -31.69 4.28 4.55
N THR A 43 -31.13 5.47 4.35
CA THR A 43 -31.84 6.72 4.66
C THR A 43 -33.06 6.90 3.76
N TYR A 44 -32.96 6.58 2.46
CA TYR A 44 -34.11 6.59 1.55
C TYR A 44 -35.24 5.66 2.03
N LEU A 45 -34.91 4.41 2.39
CA LEU A 45 -35.90 3.45 2.90
C LEU A 45 -36.54 3.93 4.21
N ILE A 46 -35.76 4.50 5.13
CA ILE A 46 -36.24 5.04 6.40
C ILE A 46 -37.20 6.22 6.17
N VAL A 47 -36.83 7.16 5.31
CA VAL A 47 -37.68 8.31 4.95
C VAL A 47 -38.99 7.85 4.31
N ARG A 48 -38.93 6.84 3.43
CA ARG A 48 -40.10 6.24 2.79
C ARG A 48 -40.99 5.50 3.78
N TYR A 49 -40.39 4.77 4.73
CA TYR A 49 -41.09 4.08 5.81
C TYR A 49 -41.81 5.05 6.75
N LEU A 50 -41.17 6.18 7.08
CA LEU A 50 -41.71 7.24 7.92
C LEU A 50 -42.82 8.07 7.22
N LYS A 51 -43.15 7.78 5.96
CA LYS A 51 -44.19 8.47 5.17
C LYS A 51 -44.05 10.00 5.19
N PHE A 52 -42.81 10.51 5.11
CA PHE A 52 -42.61 11.95 4.97
C PHE A 52 -43.40 12.46 3.76
N PRO A 53 -44.12 13.60 3.89
CA PRO A 53 -44.89 14.17 2.79
C PRO A 53 -43.95 14.45 1.63
N TYR A 54 -44.18 13.77 0.51
CA TYR A 54 -43.53 14.05 -0.75
C TYR A 54 -44.26 15.23 -1.38
N GLU A 55 -43.55 16.29 -1.76
CA GLU A 55 -44.10 17.22 -2.75
C GLU A 55 -44.23 16.47 -4.08
N ASP A 56 -45.40 16.53 -4.69
CA ASP A 56 -45.61 16.01 -6.04
C ASP A 56 -44.67 16.77 -6.97
N ILE A 57 -43.64 16.07 -7.46
CA ILE A 57 -42.82 16.57 -8.55
C ILE A 57 -43.78 16.74 -9.73
N VAL A 58 -44.06 18.00 -10.06
CA VAL A 58 -45.11 18.44 -10.99
C VAL A 58 -44.92 17.87 -12.42
N ASP A 59 -43.75 17.31 -12.72
CA ASP A 59 -43.38 16.85 -14.06
C ASP A 59 -43.11 15.33 -14.13
N GLU A 60 -44.01 14.59 -14.80
CA GLU A 60 -43.91 13.14 -15.07
C GLU A 60 -42.58 12.75 -15.76
N ARG A 61 -41.99 13.68 -16.52
CA ARG A 61 -40.70 13.46 -17.21
C ARG A 61 -39.53 13.42 -16.23
N GLU A 62 -39.54 14.28 -15.22
CA GLU A 62 -38.51 14.31 -14.18
C GLU A 62 -38.57 13.06 -13.31
N ARG A 63 -39.79 12.59 -12.98
CA ARG A 63 -40.00 11.34 -12.25
C ARG A 63 -39.41 10.13 -12.98
N ARG A 64 -39.64 9.99 -14.29
CA ARG A 64 -39.08 8.89 -15.09
C ARG A 64 -37.56 8.96 -15.20
N ARG A 65 -36.99 10.16 -15.36
CA ARG A 65 -35.52 10.34 -15.38
C ARG A 65 -34.89 9.92 -14.05
N THR A 66 -35.45 10.36 -12.93
CA THR A 66 -34.96 10.00 -11.60
C THR A 66 -35.05 8.50 -11.34
N GLN A 67 -36.15 7.86 -11.74
CA GLN A 67 -36.31 6.40 -11.64
C GLN A 67 -35.30 5.64 -12.50
N LEU A 68 -35.04 6.10 -13.72
CA LEU A 68 -34.01 5.51 -14.59
C LEU A 68 -32.61 5.67 -14.00
N ILE A 69 -32.26 6.85 -13.49
CA ILE A 69 -30.96 7.10 -12.86
C ILE A 69 -30.77 6.20 -11.64
N ILE A 70 -31.77 6.10 -10.76
CA ILE A 70 -31.73 5.20 -9.60
C ILE A 70 -31.56 3.75 -10.06
N PHE A 71 -32.32 3.30 -11.06
CA PHE A 71 -32.22 1.95 -11.60
C PHE A 71 -30.81 1.65 -12.16
N PHE A 72 -30.25 2.54 -12.97
CA PHE A 72 -28.91 2.37 -13.53
C PHE A 72 -27.82 2.38 -12.45
N VAL A 73 -27.90 3.30 -11.48
CA VAL A 73 -26.95 3.35 -10.36
C VAL A 73 -27.04 2.09 -9.50
N SER A 74 -28.25 1.62 -9.20
CA SER A 74 -28.46 0.36 -8.46
C SER A 74 -27.95 -0.85 -9.24
N ALA A 75 -28.22 -0.93 -10.54
CA ALA A 75 -27.73 -2.03 -11.38
C ALA A 75 -26.19 -2.04 -11.45
N LEU A 76 -25.56 -0.87 -11.60
CA LEU A 76 -24.11 -0.72 -11.63
C LEU A 76 -23.44 -1.19 -10.32
N LEU A 77 -24.14 -1.11 -9.19
CA LEU A 77 -23.65 -1.58 -7.89
C LEU A 77 -23.87 -3.08 -7.68
N ILE A 78 -25.05 -3.57 -8.04
CA ILE A 78 -25.44 -4.96 -7.79
C ILE A 78 -24.66 -5.91 -8.70
N LEU A 79 -24.49 -5.58 -9.98
CA LEU A 79 -23.82 -6.44 -10.96
C LEU A 79 -22.41 -6.89 -10.53
N PRO A 80 -21.46 -5.97 -10.22
CA PRO A 80 -20.13 -6.35 -9.76
C PRO A 80 -20.14 -7.02 -8.39
N SER A 81 -21.07 -6.65 -7.50
CA SER A 81 -21.20 -7.32 -6.20
C SER A 81 -21.59 -8.80 -6.35
N VAL A 82 -22.55 -9.10 -7.23
CA VAL A 82 -22.97 -10.48 -7.54
C VAL A 82 -21.83 -11.24 -8.21
N TYR A 83 -21.07 -10.60 -9.11
CA TYR A 83 -19.91 -11.22 -9.74
C TYR A 83 -18.85 -11.62 -8.70
N ILE A 84 -18.44 -10.69 -7.83
CA ILE A 84 -17.45 -10.97 -6.77
C ILE A 84 -17.96 -12.09 -5.84
N LEU A 85 -19.23 -12.02 -5.43
CA LEU A 85 -19.84 -13.02 -4.57
C LEU A 85 -19.85 -14.41 -5.22
N SER A 86 -20.13 -14.49 -6.53
CA SER A 86 -20.09 -15.77 -7.26
C SER A 86 -18.69 -16.38 -7.27
N GLY A 87 -17.65 -15.55 -7.44
CA GLY A 87 -16.26 -16.00 -7.35
C GLY A 87 -15.92 -16.55 -5.96
N VAL A 88 -16.35 -15.85 -4.90
CA VAL A 88 -16.15 -16.31 -3.51
C VAL A 88 -16.91 -17.60 -3.24
N LEU A 89 -18.16 -17.73 -3.68
CA LEU A 89 -18.96 -18.93 -3.51
C LEU A 89 -18.35 -20.13 -4.24
N ASN A 90 -17.82 -19.93 -5.44
CA ASN A 90 -17.13 -20.98 -6.18
C ASN A 90 -15.88 -21.44 -5.42
N LYS A 91 -15.04 -20.51 -4.93
CA LYS A 91 -13.86 -20.84 -4.11
C LYS A 91 -14.23 -21.58 -2.82
N LEU A 92 -15.33 -21.19 -2.16
CA LEU A 92 -15.83 -21.87 -0.96
C LEU A 92 -16.34 -23.28 -1.28
N ASN A 93 -17.10 -23.44 -2.36
CA ASN A 93 -17.59 -24.74 -2.81
C ASN A 93 -16.44 -25.67 -3.21
N GLU A 94 -15.43 -25.16 -3.93
CA GLU A 94 -14.22 -25.94 -4.27
C GLU A 94 -13.50 -26.43 -3.01
N LYS A 95 -13.22 -25.54 -2.04
CA LYS A 95 -12.61 -25.93 -0.76
C LYS A 95 -13.45 -26.95 0.00
N SER A 96 -14.76 -26.75 0.06
CA SER A 96 -15.67 -27.69 0.74
C SER A 96 -15.71 -29.07 0.08
N ARG A 97 -15.68 -29.15 -1.26
CA ARG A 97 -15.60 -30.41 -2.00
C ARG A 97 -14.29 -31.15 -1.73
N ILE A 98 -13.18 -30.41 -1.72
CA ILE A 98 -11.84 -30.93 -1.42
C ILE A 98 -11.81 -31.49 0.01
N GLU A 99 -12.31 -30.73 0.98
CA GLU A 99 -12.41 -31.16 2.37
C GLU A 99 -13.28 -32.42 2.54
N ALA A 100 -14.43 -32.47 1.88
CA ALA A 100 -15.32 -33.65 1.89
C ALA A 100 -14.65 -34.89 1.28
N PHE A 101 -13.85 -34.72 0.21
CA PHE A 101 -13.08 -35.80 -0.39
C PHE A 101 -12.03 -36.36 0.58
N PHE A 102 -11.28 -35.49 1.26
CA PHE A 102 -10.28 -35.94 2.23
C PHE A 102 -10.90 -36.55 3.48
N GLN A 103 -11.97 -35.98 4.05
CA GLN A 103 -12.65 -36.60 5.20
C GLN A 103 -13.22 -38.00 4.88
N LYS A 104 -13.68 -38.21 3.63
CA LYS A 104 -14.21 -39.50 3.19
C LYS A 104 -13.12 -40.55 2.96
N ASN A 105 -12.05 -40.18 2.27
CA ASN A 105 -11.01 -41.11 1.83
C ASN A 105 -9.85 -41.24 2.83
N PHE A 106 -9.62 -40.22 3.66
CA PHE A 106 -8.46 -40.07 4.54
C PHE A 106 -8.86 -39.42 5.88
N ARG A 107 -9.45 -40.21 6.79
CA ARG A 107 -9.97 -39.71 8.09
C ARG A 107 -8.92 -39.05 8.99
N ASP A 108 -7.66 -39.47 8.92
CA ASP A 108 -6.56 -38.88 9.68
C ASP A 108 -5.33 -38.66 8.77
N ALA A 109 -5.53 -38.03 7.63
CA ALA A 109 -4.43 -37.48 6.85
C ALA A 109 -4.37 -35.97 7.02
N LEU A 110 -3.14 -35.46 7.04
CA LEU A 110 -2.90 -34.04 7.06
C LEU A 110 -2.88 -33.53 5.62
N TRP A 111 -3.68 -32.53 5.34
CA TRP A 111 -3.71 -31.91 4.02
C TRP A 111 -3.72 -30.39 4.18
N GLU A 112 -3.10 -29.71 3.23
CA GLU A 112 -2.98 -28.26 3.20
C GLU A 112 -3.36 -27.76 1.80
N THR A 113 -4.08 -26.64 1.75
CA THR A 113 -4.39 -25.95 0.50
C THR A 113 -3.62 -24.64 0.43
N ALA A 114 -2.81 -24.47 -0.60
CA ALA A 114 -2.10 -23.24 -0.90
C ALA A 114 -2.70 -22.58 -2.15
N ASP A 115 -3.00 -21.28 -2.06
CA ASP A 115 -3.41 -20.51 -3.23
C ASP A 115 -2.18 -20.18 -4.09
N ASN A 116 -2.13 -20.72 -5.30
CA ASN A 116 -1.09 -20.34 -6.24
C ASN A 116 -1.45 -19.01 -6.92
N LYS A 117 -0.86 -17.92 -6.42
CA LYS A 117 -1.08 -16.55 -6.93
C LYS A 117 -0.72 -16.36 -8.41
N LYS A 118 0.03 -17.28 -9.04
CA LYS A 118 0.43 -17.18 -10.47
C LYS A 118 -0.57 -17.82 -11.44
N THR A 119 -1.29 -18.87 -11.02
CA THR A 119 -2.21 -19.62 -11.89
C THR A 119 -3.68 -19.53 -11.47
N ASP A 120 -4.00 -18.81 -10.38
CA ASP A 120 -5.35 -18.75 -9.77
C ASP A 120 -5.95 -20.17 -9.59
N SER A 121 -5.08 -21.12 -9.25
CA SER A 121 -5.39 -22.52 -9.02
C SER A 121 -5.01 -22.90 -7.59
N LEU A 122 -5.81 -23.75 -6.95
CA LEU A 122 -5.51 -24.29 -5.63
C LEU A 122 -4.48 -25.42 -5.74
N GLU A 123 -3.36 -25.33 -5.04
CA GLU A 123 -2.47 -26.47 -4.84
C GLU A 123 -2.85 -27.17 -3.54
N VAL A 124 -3.13 -28.47 -3.62
CA VAL A 124 -3.51 -29.27 -2.46
C VAL A 124 -2.41 -30.28 -2.18
N LYS A 125 -1.78 -30.16 -1.02
CA LYS A 125 -0.73 -31.07 -0.56
C LYS A 125 -1.32 -32.03 0.45
N LEU A 126 -1.29 -33.31 0.14
CA LEU A 126 -1.65 -34.39 1.07
C LEU A 126 -0.36 -34.96 1.67
N PHE A 127 -0.23 -34.91 2.98
CA PHE A 127 0.81 -35.61 3.73
C PHE A 127 0.26 -36.95 4.21
N TYR A 128 0.79 -38.03 3.64
CA TYR A 128 0.42 -39.38 3.99
C TYR A 128 1.57 -40.10 4.70
N PHE A 129 1.30 -40.58 5.92
CA PHE A 129 2.27 -41.31 6.73
C PHE A 129 2.25 -42.81 6.38
N GLY A 130 3.28 -43.25 5.65
CA GLY A 130 3.43 -44.60 5.10
C GLY A 130 3.54 -44.59 3.57
N GLN A 131 3.72 -45.77 2.97
CA GLN A 131 3.76 -45.94 1.52
C GLN A 131 2.38 -46.41 1.01
N LEU A 132 1.84 -45.68 0.03
CA LEU A 132 0.67 -46.13 -0.73
C LEU A 132 1.16 -46.94 -1.94
N GLN A 133 0.48 -48.05 -2.23
CA GLN A 133 0.67 -48.78 -3.47
C GLN A 133 0.36 -47.88 -4.68
N GLU A 134 1.12 -48.02 -5.77
CA GLU A 134 1.00 -47.18 -6.97
C GLU A 134 -0.43 -47.19 -7.56
N ASP A 135 -1.12 -48.33 -7.53
CA ASP A 135 -2.50 -48.46 -7.99
C ASP A 135 -3.49 -47.60 -7.18
N SER A 136 -3.23 -47.46 -5.87
CA SER A 136 -4.04 -46.61 -4.99
C SER A 136 -3.80 -45.13 -5.28
N LEU A 137 -2.56 -44.74 -5.61
CA LEU A 137 -2.24 -43.35 -5.96
C LEU A 137 -2.89 -42.93 -7.28
N ALA A 138 -2.88 -43.82 -8.27
CA ALA A 138 -3.56 -43.57 -9.54
C ALA A 138 -5.07 -43.40 -9.32
N TYR A 139 -5.68 -44.25 -8.50
CA TYR A 139 -7.09 -44.14 -8.13
C TYR A 139 -7.42 -42.81 -7.44
N TYR A 140 -6.64 -42.39 -6.44
CA TYR A 140 -6.90 -41.13 -5.74
C TYR A 140 -6.65 -39.88 -6.59
N ARG A 141 -5.67 -39.92 -7.51
CA ARG A 141 -5.45 -38.83 -8.47
C ARG A 141 -6.60 -38.72 -9.45
N ASP A 142 -7.11 -39.84 -9.97
CA ASP A 142 -8.25 -39.85 -10.89
C ASP A 142 -9.53 -39.39 -10.18
N ALA A 143 -9.80 -39.92 -8.98
CA ALA A 143 -10.94 -39.50 -8.16
C ALA A 143 -10.86 -38.01 -7.76
N PHE A 144 -9.66 -37.45 -7.61
CA PHE A 144 -9.47 -36.02 -7.36
C PHE A 144 -9.70 -35.17 -8.63
N GLN A 145 -9.27 -35.64 -9.81
CA GLN A 145 -9.54 -34.96 -11.08
C GLN A 145 -11.04 -34.92 -11.41
N GLN A 146 -11.81 -35.91 -10.98
CA GLN A 146 -13.26 -35.96 -11.16
C GLN A 146 -14.04 -34.95 -10.31
N LEU A 147 -13.42 -34.27 -9.32
CA LEU A 147 -14.10 -33.28 -8.46
C LEU A 147 -14.51 -31.98 -9.19
N ASP A 148 -14.14 -31.82 -10.48
CA ASP A 148 -14.36 -30.61 -11.29
C ASP A 148 -13.86 -29.34 -10.56
N CYS A 149 -12.72 -29.47 -9.88
CA CYS A 149 -12.07 -28.38 -9.15
C CYS A 149 -10.82 -27.93 -9.92
N ARG A 150 -10.55 -26.62 -9.98
CA ARG A 150 -9.27 -26.07 -10.47
C ARG A 150 -8.16 -26.23 -9.43
N ALA A 151 -7.90 -27.48 -9.05
CA ALA A 151 -6.94 -27.81 -8.02
C ALA A 151 -5.94 -28.88 -8.49
N LYS A 152 -4.67 -28.73 -8.11
CA LYS A 152 -3.63 -29.73 -8.36
C LYS A 152 -3.33 -30.47 -7.07
N LEU A 153 -3.47 -31.80 -7.10
CA LEU A 153 -3.13 -32.67 -5.97
C LEU A 153 -1.65 -33.06 -6.03
N ASP A 154 -0.92 -32.76 -4.97
CA ASP A 154 0.42 -33.27 -4.71
C ASP A 154 0.39 -34.17 -3.47
N ILE A 155 0.94 -35.38 -3.59
CA ILE A 155 0.89 -36.39 -2.52
C ILE A 155 2.32 -36.61 -2.04
N ILE A 156 2.57 -36.18 -0.81
CA ILE A 156 3.86 -36.31 -0.13
C ILE A 156 3.76 -37.51 0.80
N GLN A 157 4.52 -38.55 0.49
CA GLN A 157 4.61 -39.76 1.31
C GLN A 157 5.83 -39.70 2.21
N THR A 158 5.70 -40.20 3.42
CA THR A 158 6.82 -40.36 4.36
C THR A 158 7.02 -41.84 4.68
N ASP A 159 8.27 -42.28 4.81
CA ASP A 159 8.62 -43.65 5.18
C ASP A 159 8.30 -44.00 6.66
N ILE A 160 7.75 -43.05 7.42
CA ILE A 160 7.40 -43.23 8.82
C ILE A 160 6.06 -43.97 8.92
N PRO A 161 5.99 -45.11 9.63
CA PRO A 161 4.74 -45.84 9.81
C PRO A 161 3.75 -45.03 10.66
N ARG A 162 2.48 -45.02 10.23
CA ARG A 162 1.39 -44.25 10.85
C ARG A 162 1.18 -44.51 12.35
N SER A 163 1.60 -45.67 12.86
CA SER A 163 1.52 -46.04 14.27
C SER A 163 2.50 -45.31 15.19
N GLU A 164 3.60 -44.77 14.64
CA GLU A 164 4.62 -44.04 15.41
C GLU A 164 4.44 -42.52 15.37
N VAL A 165 3.53 -42.02 14.53
CA VAL A 165 3.30 -40.59 14.35
C VAL A 165 2.06 -40.15 15.12
N ASP A 166 2.26 -39.31 16.13
CA ASP A 166 1.17 -38.52 16.70
C ASP A 166 0.81 -37.38 15.74
N ILE A 167 -0.26 -37.60 14.97
CA ILE A 167 -0.77 -36.66 13.97
C ILE A 167 -1.17 -35.33 14.64
N GLN A 168 -1.64 -35.34 15.89
CA GLN A 168 -1.99 -34.10 16.61
C GLN A 168 -0.73 -33.32 16.99
N ALA A 169 0.33 -34.00 17.43
CA ALA A 169 1.61 -33.36 17.72
C ALA A 169 2.23 -32.73 16.46
N PHE A 170 2.13 -33.41 15.32
CA PHE A 170 2.60 -32.87 14.03
C PHE A 170 1.73 -31.68 13.57
N GLU A 171 0.40 -31.75 13.68
CA GLU A 171 -0.50 -30.63 13.35
C GLU A 171 -0.19 -29.40 14.20
N GLN A 172 0.08 -29.60 15.50
CA GLN A 172 0.50 -28.52 16.39
C GLN A 172 1.86 -27.93 15.99
N SER A 173 2.81 -28.77 15.57
CA SER A 173 4.11 -28.32 15.06
C SER A 173 3.96 -27.47 13.80
N MET A 174 3.17 -27.93 12.83
CA MET A 174 2.91 -27.15 11.60
C MET A 174 2.16 -25.85 11.90
N ARG A 175 1.17 -25.86 12.79
CA ARG A 175 0.50 -24.61 13.22
C ARG A 175 1.49 -23.64 13.85
N LYS A 176 2.39 -24.15 14.69
CA LYS A 176 3.42 -23.33 15.33
C LYS A 176 4.40 -22.75 14.30
N GLU A 177 4.80 -23.55 13.31
CA GLU A 177 5.67 -23.12 12.22
C GLU A 177 4.97 -22.09 11.31
N MET A 178 3.70 -22.30 10.98
CA MET A 178 2.89 -21.34 10.22
C MET A 178 2.69 -20.03 10.99
N MET A 179 2.44 -20.10 12.30
CA MET A 179 2.40 -18.92 13.16
C MET A 179 3.74 -18.18 13.16
N SER A 180 4.87 -18.90 13.20
CA SER A 180 6.19 -18.28 13.14
C SER A 180 6.48 -17.61 11.79
N LEU A 181 5.96 -18.16 10.68
CA LEU A 181 6.04 -17.54 9.36
C LEU A 181 5.17 -16.28 9.27
N LEU A 182 3.95 -16.30 9.81
CA LEU A 182 3.08 -15.13 9.88
C LEU A 182 3.71 -14.00 10.72
N GLU A 183 4.33 -14.35 11.85
CA GLU A 183 5.08 -13.40 12.68
C GLU A 183 6.31 -12.84 11.95
N ALA A 184 7.00 -13.65 11.15
CA ALA A 184 8.12 -13.20 10.34
C ALA A 184 7.67 -12.24 9.22
N ASP A 185 6.55 -12.51 8.57
CA ASP A 185 5.99 -11.65 7.51
C ASP A 185 5.54 -10.29 8.09
N GLN A 186 4.87 -10.30 9.25
CA GLN A 186 4.53 -9.05 9.98
C GLN A 186 5.78 -8.24 10.34
N LYS A 187 6.85 -8.89 10.80
CA LYS A 187 8.12 -8.18 11.07
C LYS A 187 8.73 -7.55 9.83
N ILE A 188 8.66 -8.22 8.68
CA ILE A 188 9.16 -7.68 7.41
C ILE A 188 8.34 -6.44 7.00
N GLU A 189 7.03 -6.49 7.19
CA GLU A 189 6.14 -5.37 6.90
C GLU A 189 6.44 -4.17 7.82
N ASP A 190 6.61 -4.40 9.12
CA ASP A 190 7.03 -3.38 10.09
C ASP A 190 8.40 -2.77 9.74
N GLU A 191 9.36 -3.58 9.30
CA GLU A 191 10.67 -3.09 8.85
C GLU A 191 10.58 -2.23 7.59
N LYS A 192 9.70 -2.60 6.64
CA LYS A 192 9.44 -1.79 5.44
C LYS A 192 8.84 -0.45 5.83
N ASP A 193 7.84 -0.43 6.72
CA ASP A 193 7.21 0.80 7.21
C ASP A 193 8.19 1.70 7.95
N ARG A 194 9.13 1.12 8.70
CA ARG A 194 10.23 1.88 9.32
C ARG A 194 11.14 2.51 8.28
N LYS A 195 11.57 1.76 7.26
CA LYS A 195 12.40 2.30 6.17
C LYS A 195 11.68 3.39 5.39
N ILE A 196 10.38 3.22 5.12
CA ILE A 196 9.56 4.22 4.45
C ILE A 196 9.54 5.51 5.27
N ARG A 197 9.32 5.43 6.59
CA ARG A 197 9.38 6.61 7.47
C ARG A 197 10.76 7.27 7.46
N GLN A 198 11.84 6.50 7.59
CA GLN A 198 13.21 7.03 7.54
C GLN A 198 13.52 7.75 6.22
N LEU A 199 13.07 7.19 5.10
CA LEU A 199 13.22 7.79 3.78
C LEU A 199 12.37 9.07 3.65
N ALA A 200 11.12 9.05 4.12
CA ALA A 200 10.24 10.21 4.12
C ALA A 200 10.82 11.36 4.97
N ASP A 201 11.39 11.06 6.13
CA ASP A 201 12.06 12.03 7.00
C ASP A 201 13.30 12.61 6.32
N SER A 202 14.10 11.77 5.66
CA SER A 202 15.28 12.21 4.89
C SER A 202 14.89 13.15 3.74
N ILE A 203 13.82 12.84 3.01
CA ILE A 203 13.28 13.70 1.96
C ILE A 203 12.76 15.03 2.53
N THR A 204 12.12 14.99 3.70
CA THR A 204 11.59 16.18 4.38
C THR A 204 12.72 17.12 4.81
N LEU A 205 13.80 16.57 5.37
CA LEU A 205 15.01 17.33 5.75
C LEU A 205 15.66 17.99 4.52
N LEU A 206 15.77 17.27 3.41
CA LEU A 206 16.27 17.84 2.15
C LEU A 206 15.35 18.93 1.57
N ARG A 207 14.02 18.79 1.77
CA ARG A 207 13.04 19.81 1.35
C ARG A 207 13.02 21.03 2.25
N SER A 208 13.16 20.90 3.57
CA SER A 208 13.16 22.04 4.49
C SER A 208 14.31 23.00 4.19
N ASP A 209 15.48 22.46 3.82
CA ASP A 209 16.64 23.26 3.39
C ASP A 209 16.31 24.11 2.14
N SER A 210 15.51 23.55 1.21
CA SER A 210 15.08 24.27 0.00
C SER A 210 13.99 25.33 0.24
N ILE A 211 13.12 25.15 1.25
CA ILE A 211 12.06 26.11 1.60
C ILE A 211 12.64 27.29 2.37
N LEU A 212 13.55 27.04 3.32
CA LEU A 212 14.31 28.08 4.03
C LEU A 212 15.11 28.94 3.05
N PHE A 213 15.74 28.32 2.05
CA PHE A 213 16.47 29.04 1.00
C PHE A 213 15.55 29.91 0.13
N ARG A 214 14.32 29.46 -0.18
CA ARG A 214 13.34 30.25 -0.95
C ARG A 214 12.91 31.52 -0.23
N ASN A 215 12.67 31.45 1.08
CA ASN A 215 12.30 32.64 1.86
C ASN A 215 13.48 33.61 1.98
N LEU A 216 14.69 33.08 2.17
CA LEU A 216 15.93 33.88 2.21
C LEU A 216 16.19 34.59 0.87
N LEU A 217 15.89 33.94 -0.25
CA LEU A 217 15.98 34.53 -1.60
C LEU A 217 15.13 35.81 -1.75
N GLU A 218 13.90 35.80 -1.26
CA GLU A 218 13.00 36.96 -1.35
C GLU A 218 13.50 38.14 -0.52
N GLU A 219 14.01 37.87 0.69
CA GLU A 219 14.58 38.88 1.58
C GLU A 219 15.89 39.46 1.02
N VAL A 220 16.79 38.59 0.54
CA VAL A 220 18.09 39.00 -0.03
C VAL A 220 17.89 39.85 -1.28
N LYS A 221 16.88 39.56 -2.11
CA LYS A 221 16.55 40.36 -3.28
C LYS A 221 16.14 41.80 -2.94
N VAL A 222 15.47 42.00 -1.80
CA VAL A 222 15.07 43.33 -1.32
C VAL A 222 16.24 44.08 -0.68
N LEU A 223 17.04 43.39 0.12
CA LEU A 223 18.16 43.99 0.87
C LEU A 223 19.41 44.23 0.00
N PHE A 224 19.60 43.43 -1.05
CA PHE A 224 20.77 43.46 -1.93
C PHE A 224 20.33 43.44 -3.41
N PRO A 225 19.77 44.55 -3.93
CA PRO A 225 19.18 44.62 -5.28
C PRO A 225 20.20 44.43 -6.43
N ASP A 226 21.50 44.53 -6.14
CA ASP A 226 22.57 44.34 -7.11
C ASP A 226 22.98 42.87 -7.30
N ILE A 227 22.41 41.93 -6.55
CA ILE A 227 22.63 40.49 -6.74
C ILE A 227 21.75 39.98 -7.89
N ARG A 228 22.36 39.27 -8.86
CA ARG A 228 21.66 38.67 -10.01
C ARG A 228 21.24 37.23 -9.75
N GLU A 229 22.17 36.45 -9.20
CA GLU A 229 21.95 35.03 -8.92
C GLU A 229 22.54 34.71 -7.55
N ILE A 230 21.87 33.81 -6.84
CA ILE A 230 22.34 33.29 -5.57
C ILE A 230 21.97 31.82 -5.49
N GLY A 231 22.92 31.00 -5.05
CA GLY A 231 22.77 29.57 -4.85
C GLY A 231 23.23 29.20 -3.45
N PHE A 232 22.58 28.21 -2.86
CA PHE A 232 22.97 27.64 -1.58
C PHE A 232 23.16 26.15 -1.73
N ALA A 233 24.28 25.63 -1.24
CA ALA A 233 24.60 24.22 -1.27
C ALA A 233 25.44 23.85 -0.05
N GLN A 234 25.39 22.59 0.36
CA GLN A 234 26.37 22.05 1.29
C GLN A 234 27.55 21.49 0.48
N SER A 235 28.75 22.02 0.74
CA SER A 235 29.98 21.54 0.09
C SER A 235 30.77 20.66 1.07
N GLN A 236 31.29 19.54 0.60
CA GLN A 236 32.24 18.74 1.36
C GLN A 236 33.66 19.23 1.03
N GLN A 237 34.42 19.57 2.06
CA GLN A 237 35.79 20.04 1.95
C GLN A 237 36.69 19.21 2.86
N ALA A 238 37.78 18.70 2.32
CA ALA A 238 38.83 18.04 3.10
C ALA A 238 40.15 18.79 2.88
N ALA A 239 40.93 18.98 3.94
CA ALA A 239 42.27 19.53 3.79
C ALA A 239 43.16 18.45 3.16
N SER A 240 44.01 18.80 2.19
CA SER A 240 44.90 17.84 1.50
C SER A 240 45.84 17.06 2.45
N LYS A 241 45.97 17.47 3.71
CA LYS A 241 46.78 16.84 4.75
C LYS A 241 45.99 16.19 5.89
N ASP A 242 44.68 16.44 6.00
CA ASP A 242 43.80 15.85 7.02
C ASP A 242 42.64 15.13 6.32
N SER A 243 42.47 13.84 6.59
CA SER A 243 41.42 13.00 6.02
C SER A 243 40.00 13.31 6.56
N THR A 244 39.83 14.39 7.31
CA THR A 244 38.55 14.83 7.85
C THR A 244 37.79 15.63 6.80
N VAL A 245 36.65 15.09 6.38
CA VAL A 245 35.73 15.76 5.46
C VAL A 245 34.79 16.64 6.29
N ALA A 246 34.94 17.96 6.19
CA ALA A 246 34.03 18.92 6.78
C ALA A 246 32.92 19.26 5.78
N THR A 247 31.67 19.21 6.23
CA THR A 247 30.53 19.70 5.44
C THR A 247 30.30 21.15 5.79
N LEU A 248 30.45 22.04 4.81
CA LEU A 248 30.35 23.48 4.98
C LEU A 248 29.23 24.05 4.09
N PRO A 249 28.24 24.76 4.67
CA PRO A 249 27.25 25.47 3.89
C PRO A 249 27.97 26.55 3.07
N THR A 250 27.65 26.58 1.79
CA THR A 250 28.32 27.40 0.78
C THR A 250 27.29 28.19 0.01
N LEU A 251 27.46 29.51 0.04
CA LEU A 251 26.64 30.47 -0.68
C LEU A 251 27.40 30.91 -1.92
N THR A 252 26.85 30.67 -3.10
CA THR A 252 27.37 31.17 -4.37
C THR A 252 26.58 32.41 -4.76
N VAL A 253 27.26 33.51 -5.12
CA VAL A 253 26.60 34.79 -5.41
C VAL A 253 27.20 35.44 -6.65
N ASN A 254 26.33 35.79 -7.60
CA ASN A 254 26.67 36.56 -8.80
C ASN A 254 26.18 38.01 -8.63
N TRP A 255 27.11 38.96 -8.67
CA TRP A 255 26.84 40.38 -8.49
C TRP A 255 26.81 41.13 -9.83
N ARG A 256 25.88 42.09 -9.96
CA ARG A 256 25.83 43.03 -11.09
C ARG A 256 26.96 44.04 -10.97
N THR A 257 28.14 43.72 -11.50
CA THR A 257 29.25 44.67 -11.56
C THR A 257 29.04 45.64 -12.72
N ARG A 258 29.00 46.96 -12.44
CA ARG A 258 28.88 48.00 -13.49
C ARG A 258 30.21 48.27 -14.21
N SER A 259 31.35 47.85 -13.65
CA SER A 259 32.69 48.14 -14.19
C SER A 259 33.75 47.05 -13.91
N GLY A 260 33.36 45.79 -13.72
CA GLY A 260 34.31 44.70 -13.40
C GLY A 260 34.96 44.80 -12.02
N ALA A 261 34.58 45.77 -11.19
CA ALA A 261 35.02 45.89 -9.80
C ALA A 261 34.24 44.93 -8.90
N TYR A 262 34.96 44.16 -8.08
CA TYR A 262 34.35 43.31 -7.04
C TYR A 262 33.47 44.14 -6.09
N PRO A 263 32.37 43.56 -5.56
CA PRO A 263 31.53 44.25 -4.59
C PRO A 263 32.35 44.69 -3.37
N ALA A 264 31.96 45.83 -2.79
CA ALA A 264 32.66 46.40 -1.65
C ALA A 264 32.77 45.34 -0.54
N ARG A 265 33.95 45.21 0.07
CA ARG A 265 34.21 44.21 1.14
C ARG A 265 33.12 44.24 2.22
N ARG A 266 32.64 45.44 2.54
CA ARG A 266 31.56 45.69 3.49
C ARG A 266 30.21 45.07 3.12
N GLU A 267 29.86 45.02 1.83
CA GLU A 267 28.59 44.42 1.37
C GLU A 267 28.65 42.89 1.41
N ARG A 268 29.82 42.32 1.10
CA ARG A 268 30.08 40.88 1.23
C ARG A 268 30.00 40.41 2.68
N GLU A 269 30.60 41.17 3.59
CA GLU A 269 30.54 40.90 5.03
C GLU A 269 29.09 40.98 5.54
N ARG A 270 28.34 42.04 5.17
CA ARG A 270 26.92 42.17 5.54
C ARG A 270 26.04 41.02 5.02
N LEU A 271 26.21 40.60 3.77
CA LEU A 271 25.45 39.47 3.22
C LEU A 271 25.79 38.18 3.97
N SER A 272 27.08 37.93 4.24
CA SER A 272 27.52 36.74 4.95
C SER A 272 26.98 36.67 6.39
N GLU A 273 26.94 37.81 7.09
CA GLU A 273 26.41 37.91 8.45
C GLU A 273 24.89 37.73 8.47
N TYR A 274 24.19 38.33 7.51
CA TYR A 274 22.74 38.16 7.34
C TYR A 274 22.35 36.71 7.13
N VAL A 275 23.00 36.01 6.20
CA VAL A 275 22.69 34.60 5.90
C VAL A 275 23.05 33.68 7.09
N ARG A 276 24.13 33.97 7.83
CA ARG A 276 24.48 33.20 9.04
C ARG A 276 23.44 33.33 10.14
N LEU A 277 22.99 34.56 10.42
CA LEU A 277 21.97 34.83 11.45
C LEU A 277 20.60 34.26 11.07
N ARG A 278 20.21 34.34 9.79
CA ARG A 278 18.90 33.88 9.32
C ARG A 278 18.83 32.36 9.16
N GLY A 279 19.94 31.74 8.77
CA GLY A 279 20.06 30.29 8.57
C GLY A 279 20.53 29.50 9.79
N ASP A 280 20.75 30.16 10.93
CA ASP A 280 21.32 29.56 12.16
C ASP A 280 22.63 28.79 11.90
N LEU A 281 23.54 29.40 11.12
CA LEU A 281 24.78 28.77 10.66
C LEU A 281 26.00 29.30 11.40
N ASP A 282 26.70 28.40 12.12
CA ASP A 282 27.97 28.72 12.79
C ASP A 282 29.08 29.12 11.81
N THR A 283 29.08 28.58 10.60
CA THR A 283 30.07 28.87 9.54
C THR A 283 29.38 28.98 8.19
N LEU A 284 29.90 29.85 7.31
CA LEU A 284 29.37 30.02 5.94
C LEU A 284 30.52 30.37 5.00
N LYS A 285 30.63 29.64 3.89
CA LYS A 285 31.59 29.97 2.83
C LYS A 285 30.89 30.77 1.73
N LEU A 286 31.40 31.97 1.44
CA LEU A 286 30.91 32.80 0.34
C LEU A 286 31.79 32.61 -0.89
N ILE A 287 31.19 32.22 -2.02
CA ILE A 287 31.86 32.09 -3.32
C ILE A 287 31.24 33.12 -4.27
N LEU A 288 32.09 33.90 -4.91
CA LEU A 288 31.69 34.87 -5.93
C LEU A 288 32.09 34.31 -7.29
N TYR A 289 31.19 34.37 -8.27
CA TYR A 289 31.43 33.92 -9.64
C TYR A 289 30.74 34.83 -10.65
#